data_AF-A0A1Z5HDV9-F1
#
_entry.id   AF-A0A1Z5HDV9-F1
#
_cell.length_a   1.000
_cell.length_b   1.000
_cell.length_c   1.000
_cell.angle_alpha   90.00
_cell.angle_beta   90.00
_cell.angle_gamma   90.00
#
_symmetry.space_group_name_H-M   'P 1'
#
loop_
_entity.id
_entity.type
_entity.pdbx_description
1 polymer ?
#
loop_
_entity_poly.entity_id
_entity_poly.type
_entity_poly.pdbx_seq_one_letter_code
_entity_poly.pdbx_strand_id
1 'polypeptide(L)'
;MDNYKTLNCKCTGAPCYLTKLRDSCRRNFVHLRVAMYRWLIQCCAAADMAKHEGKHPDAMPKYECVLVLGGDEGLHKTSFIKYLLPAELHKYIKDSVRLDTKDRDSMLNILRCWIPELADLDPALKKKWLPELKGFLAKEVDEIRLTYARKPTVIRRHVSCMTSVDGEYPPKGTRWDRRFLPIIAKGRLDYPRVSNFDYTDLWAFIWHAYTHGGGGNGGLCPKKRLYVRKY
;
A
#
# COMPACT_ATOMS: atom_id res chain seq x y z
N MET A 1 37.47 -10.20 -26.61
CA MET A 1 36.32 -9.75 -27.41
C MET A 1 35.09 -9.94 -26.54
N ASP A 2 34.68 -8.94 -25.77
CA ASP A 2 33.37 -8.95 -25.10
C ASP A 2 32.82 -7.53 -25.10
N ASN A 3 31.81 -7.32 -25.95
CA ASN A 3 31.15 -6.04 -26.18
C ASN A 3 30.12 -5.79 -25.07
N TYR A 4 30.51 -5.09 -24.01
CA TYR A 4 29.55 -4.46 -23.09
C TYR A 4 28.91 -3.26 -23.78
N LYS A 5 27.81 -3.50 -24.50
CA LYS A 5 26.91 -2.41 -24.91
C LYS A 5 26.16 -1.92 -23.68
N THR A 6 26.64 -0.82 -23.10
CA THR A 6 25.86 0.09 -22.26
C THR A 6 24.55 0.45 -22.97
N LEU A 7 23.45 -0.14 -22.52
CA LEU A 7 22.11 0.25 -22.95
C LEU A 7 21.75 1.55 -22.23
N ASN A 8 22.13 2.66 -22.85
CA ASN A 8 21.61 3.99 -22.58
C ASN A 8 20.08 3.99 -22.80
N CYS A 9 19.32 3.76 -21.74
CA CYS A 9 17.87 3.89 -21.74
C CYS A 9 17.50 5.37 -21.56
N LYS A 10 17.44 6.11 -22.68
CA LYS A 10 16.82 7.44 -22.72
C LYS A 10 15.29 7.28 -22.60
N CYS A 11 14.79 7.09 -21.39
CA CYS A 11 13.36 7.10 -21.09
C CYS A 11 13.05 8.25 -20.13
N THR A 12 12.72 9.40 -20.70
CA THR A 12 12.08 10.52 -19.99
C THR A 12 10.76 10.04 -19.39
N GLY A 13 10.69 9.95 -18.06
CA GLY A 13 9.42 10.11 -17.32
C GLY A 13 8.85 8.94 -16.51
N ALA A 14 9.52 7.78 -16.37
CA ALA A 14 9.11 6.78 -15.37
C ALA A 14 10.31 5.99 -14.85
N PRO A 15 10.50 5.87 -13.52
CA PRO A 15 11.65 5.15 -12.97
C PRO A 15 11.57 3.65 -13.30
N CYS A 16 12.73 3.04 -13.60
CA CYS A 16 12.87 1.73 -14.25
C CYS A 16 12.26 0.54 -13.46
N TYR A 17 11.92 0.75 -12.20
CA TYR A 17 11.47 -0.28 -11.25
C TYR A 17 10.12 -0.90 -11.62
N LEU A 18 9.18 -0.09 -12.11
CA LEU A 18 7.85 -0.58 -12.50
C LEU A 18 7.91 -1.43 -13.77
N THR A 19 8.88 -1.19 -14.65
CA THR A 19 9.03 -1.89 -15.92
C THR A 19 9.52 -3.33 -15.74
N LYS A 20 10.28 -3.64 -14.67
CA LYS A 20 10.69 -5.03 -14.36
C LYS A 20 9.60 -5.85 -13.67
N LEU A 21 8.72 -5.20 -12.91
CA LEU A 21 7.48 -5.81 -12.39
C LEU A 21 6.48 -6.21 -13.49
N ARG A 22 6.64 -5.67 -14.70
CA ARG A 22 5.77 -5.94 -15.86
C ARG A 22 5.72 -7.41 -16.24
N ASP A 23 6.86 -8.08 -16.27
CA ASP A 23 6.97 -9.42 -16.85
C ASP A 23 6.39 -10.48 -15.90
N SER A 24 6.19 -10.12 -14.62
CA SER A 24 5.69 -11.00 -13.57
C SER A 24 4.19 -10.83 -13.26
N CYS A 25 3.37 -10.09 -14.02
CA CYS A 25 1.95 -9.89 -13.67
C CYS A 25 0.94 -10.23 -14.79
N ARG A 26 -0.29 -10.66 -14.42
CA ARG A 26 -1.33 -11.18 -15.35
C ARG A 26 -2.26 -10.13 -15.96
N ARG A 27 -2.46 -8.97 -15.32
CA ARG A 27 -3.31 -7.87 -15.82
C ARG A 27 -2.48 -6.67 -16.30
N ASN A 28 -3.05 -5.93 -17.26
CA ASN A 28 -2.49 -4.74 -17.93
C ASN A 28 -1.48 -3.96 -17.07
N PHE A 29 -0.29 -3.71 -17.62
CA PHE A 29 0.78 -2.94 -16.99
C PHE A 29 0.32 -1.60 -16.37
N VAL A 30 -0.67 -0.97 -16.99
CA VAL A 30 -1.33 0.25 -16.50
C VAL A 30 -1.94 0.04 -15.11
N HIS A 31 -2.62 -1.09 -14.88
CA HIS A 31 -3.25 -1.41 -13.60
C HIS A 31 -2.22 -1.60 -12.50
N LEU A 32 -1.12 -2.30 -12.77
CA LEU A 32 -0.02 -2.47 -11.82
C LEU A 32 0.55 -1.11 -11.40
N ARG A 33 0.86 -0.25 -12.38
CA ARG A 33 1.39 1.09 -12.12
C ARG A 33 0.43 1.91 -11.26
N VAL A 34 -0.86 1.94 -11.64
CA VAL A 34 -1.88 2.71 -10.91
C VAL A 34 -2.08 2.18 -9.49
N ALA A 35 -2.13 0.85 -9.30
CA ALA A 35 -2.31 0.22 -8.00
C ALA A 35 -1.13 0.52 -7.06
N MET A 36 0.11 0.24 -7.50
CA MET A 36 1.32 0.52 -6.72
C MET A 36 1.45 2.00 -6.40
N TYR A 37 1.33 2.86 -7.42
CA TYR A 37 1.54 4.29 -7.26
C TYR A 37 0.52 4.91 -6.29
N ARG A 38 -0.76 4.56 -6.43
CA ARG A 38 -1.82 5.02 -5.54
C ARG A 38 -1.59 4.58 -4.09
N TRP A 39 -1.20 3.32 -3.91
CA TRP A 39 -0.94 2.78 -2.57
C TRP A 39 0.33 3.35 -1.94
N LEU A 40 1.41 3.56 -2.70
CA LEU A 40 2.65 4.18 -2.21
C LEU A 40 2.44 5.64 -1.78
N ILE A 41 1.69 6.43 -2.55
CA ILE A 41 1.29 7.79 -2.14
C ILE A 41 0.51 7.74 -0.83
N GLN A 42 -0.42 6.80 -0.70
CA GLN A 42 -1.15 6.61 0.55
C GLN A 42 -0.21 6.25 1.71
N CYS A 43 0.81 5.43 1.49
CA CYS A 43 1.81 5.13 2.51
C CYS A 43 2.55 6.41 2.96
N CYS A 44 2.99 7.26 2.04
CA CYS A 44 3.59 8.56 2.38
C CYS A 44 2.64 9.44 3.19
N ALA A 45 1.39 9.58 2.73
CA ALA A 45 0.37 10.36 3.44
C ALA A 45 0.13 9.83 4.86
N ALA A 46 0.14 8.50 5.02
CA ALA A 46 -0.02 7.83 6.29
C ALA A 46 1.17 8.07 7.23
N ALA A 47 2.40 7.94 6.74
CA ALA A 47 3.61 8.22 7.51
C ALA A 47 3.68 9.70 7.96
N ASP A 48 3.28 10.62 7.09
CA ASP A 48 3.22 12.05 7.38
C ASP A 48 2.03 12.43 8.29
N MET A 49 1.08 11.51 8.53
CA MET A 49 -0.19 11.78 9.22
C MET A 49 -0.97 12.94 8.59
N ALA A 50 -0.84 13.09 7.27
CA ALA A 50 -1.36 14.19 6.48
C ALA A 50 -1.09 15.56 7.12
N LYS A 51 0.16 15.85 7.47
CA LYS A 51 0.58 17.13 8.06
C LYS A 51 1.10 18.12 7.01
N HIS A 52 1.70 17.65 5.94
CA HIS A 52 2.37 18.43 4.88
C HIS A 52 1.53 19.56 4.30
N GLU A 53 2.13 20.72 4.01
CA GLU A 53 1.46 21.90 3.49
C GLU A 53 0.95 21.71 2.04
N GLY A 54 0.05 22.56 1.52
CA GLY A 54 -0.41 22.43 0.11
C GLY A 54 -1.41 21.29 -0.17
N LYS A 55 -1.97 20.67 0.87
CA LYS A 55 -3.15 19.78 0.75
C LYS A 55 -4.29 20.58 0.10
N HIS A 56 -5.05 19.96 -0.79
CA HIS A 56 -6.31 20.58 -1.21
C HIS A 56 -7.21 20.76 0.02
N PRO A 57 -7.99 21.85 0.11
CA PRO A 57 -8.80 22.16 1.29
C PRO A 57 -9.72 21.02 1.75
N ASP A 58 -10.28 20.26 0.81
CA ASP A 58 -11.18 19.15 1.09
C ASP A 58 -10.49 17.83 1.49
N ALA A 59 -9.15 17.83 1.67
CA ALA A 59 -8.37 16.62 1.92
C ALA A 59 -8.76 15.95 3.23
N MET A 60 -9.29 14.75 3.10
CA MET A 60 -9.55 13.90 4.26
C MET A 60 -8.38 12.93 4.44
N PRO A 61 -7.79 12.82 5.64
CA PRO A 61 -6.71 11.88 5.94
C PRO A 61 -7.26 10.45 6.11
N LYS A 62 -7.86 9.92 5.05
CA LYS A 62 -8.45 8.58 5.00
C LYS A 62 -7.63 7.70 4.07
N TYR A 63 -7.09 6.61 4.62
CA TYR A 63 -6.25 5.66 3.90
C TYR A 63 -7.05 4.41 3.58
N GLU A 64 -8.01 4.54 2.67
CA GLU A 64 -8.99 3.49 2.39
C GLU A 64 -8.48 2.39 1.46
N CYS A 65 -7.37 2.61 0.75
CA CYS A 65 -6.87 1.64 -0.21
C CYS A 65 -6.06 0.53 0.47
N VAL A 66 -6.31 -0.71 0.09
CA VAL A 66 -5.57 -1.89 0.56
C VAL A 66 -4.89 -2.52 -0.64
N LEU A 67 -3.56 -2.62 -0.59
CA LEU A 67 -2.83 -3.38 -1.60
C LEU A 67 -3.11 -4.87 -1.42
N VAL A 68 -3.49 -5.55 -2.50
CA VAL A 68 -3.67 -7.01 -2.47
C VAL A 68 -2.62 -7.64 -3.36
N LEU A 69 -1.70 -8.40 -2.77
CA LEU A 69 -0.73 -9.19 -3.52
C LEU A 69 -1.27 -10.60 -3.69
N GLY A 70 -1.73 -10.93 -4.90
CA GLY A 70 -2.19 -12.27 -5.28
C GLY A 70 -1.15 -13.04 -6.08
N GLY A 71 -1.40 -14.32 -6.29
CA GLY A 71 -0.51 -15.26 -6.97
C GLY A 71 -0.16 -16.43 -6.08
N ASP A 72 0.61 -17.37 -6.60
CA ASP A 72 0.92 -18.62 -5.93
C ASP A 72 1.62 -18.40 -4.57
N GLU A 73 1.61 -19.44 -3.74
CA GLU A 73 2.36 -19.45 -2.50
C GLU A 73 3.89 -19.40 -2.77
N GLY A 74 4.66 -18.87 -1.81
CA GLY A 74 6.12 -18.82 -1.93
C GLY A 74 6.69 -17.77 -2.89
N LEU A 75 5.86 -16.86 -3.44
CA LEU A 75 6.32 -15.78 -4.33
C LEU A 75 7.00 -14.59 -3.62
N HIS A 76 7.29 -14.67 -2.32
CA HIS A 76 7.90 -13.60 -1.51
C HIS A 76 7.07 -12.29 -1.47
N LYS A 77 5.73 -12.38 -1.49
CA LYS A 77 4.79 -11.25 -1.49
C LYS A 77 5.01 -10.29 -0.32
N THR A 78 5.08 -10.82 0.91
CA THR A 78 5.32 -10.02 2.12
C THR A 78 6.73 -9.41 2.13
N SER A 79 7.74 -10.23 1.81
CA SER A 79 9.13 -9.77 1.76
C SER A 79 9.34 -8.67 0.72
N PHE A 80 8.69 -8.76 -0.43
CA PHE A 80 8.75 -7.74 -1.48
C PHE A 80 8.48 -6.35 -0.92
N ILE A 81 7.40 -6.19 -0.15
CA ILE A 81 7.04 -4.90 0.45
C ILE A 81 8.08 -4.45 1.47
N LYS A 82 8.58 -5.36 2.32
CA LYS A 82 9.66 -5.02 3.26
C LYS A 82 10.89 -4.47 2.56
N TYR A 83 11.32 -5.09 1.46
CA TYR A 83 12.50 -4.65 0.70
C TYR A 83 12.27 -3.41 -0.16
N LEU A 84 11.04 -2.86 -0.22
CA LEU A 84 10.83 -1.50 -0.72
C LEU A 84 11.26 -0.44 0.30
N LEU A 85 11.57 -0.83 1.54
CA LEU A 85 11.90 0.08 2.63
C LEU A 85 13.32 -0.17 3.17
N PRO A 86 13.98 0.88 3.69
CA PRO A 86 15.19 0.73 4.50
C PRO A 86 14.98 -0.24 5.67
N ALA A 87 16.03 -0.97 6.05
CA ALA A 87 15.98 -2.00 7.09
C ALA A 87 15.51 -1.46 8.45
N GLU A 88 15.83 -0.21 8.76
CA GLU A 88 15.47 0.48 10.00
C GLU A 88 13.95 0.65 10.14
N LEU A 89 13.23 0.68 9.01
CA LEU A 89 11.78 0.83 8.96
C LEU A 89 11.04 -0.51 8.96
N HIS A 90 11.74 -1.64 8.82
CA HIS A 90 11.10 -2.97 8.79
C HIS A 90 10.32 -3.26 10.08
N LYS A 91 10.73 -2.68 11.22
CA LYS A 91 10.01 -2.79 12.50
C LYS A 91 8.60 -2.19 12.49
N TYR A 92 8.29 -1.31 11.55
CA TYR A 92 6.96 -0.71 11.36
C TYR A 92 6.09 -1.49 10.36
N ILE A 93 6.62 -2.60 9.84
CA ILE A 93 5.89 -3.54 9.00
C ILE A 93 5.64 -4.78 9.84
N LYS A 94 4.39 -5.21 9.93
CA LYS A 94 4.04 -6.45 10.61
C LYS A 94 3.32 -7.38 9.67
N ASP A 95 3.71 -8.63 9.74
CA ASP A 95 3.15 -9.69 8.94
C ASP A 95 1.98 -10.34 9.68
N SER A 96 1.04 -10.88 8.92
CA SER A 96 -0.05 -11.73 9.45
C SER A 96 -0.82 -11.13 10.62
N VAL A 97 -1.13 -9.83 10.56
CA VAL A 97 -1.89 -9.13 11.61
C VAL A 97 -3.38 -9.38 11.41
N ARG A 98 -4.06 -9.87 12.45
CA ARG A 98 -5.51 -10.00 12.45
C ARG A 98 -6.17 -8.70 12.92
N LEU A 99 -7.14 -8.21 12.14
CA LEU A 99 -7.98 -7.08 12.52
C LEU A 99 -9.20 -7.57 13.30
N ASP A 100 -9.28 -7.17 14.57
CA ASP A 100 -10.49 -7.21 15.39
C ASP A 100 -10.65 -5.84 16.04
N THR A 101 -11.67 -5.11 15.61
CA THR A 101 -11.97 -3.75 16.08
C THR A 101 -12.60 -3.71 17.47
N LYS A 102 -13.05 -4.86 17.99
CA LYS A 102 -13.57 -5.00 19.36
C LYS A 102 -12.45 -5.31 20.34
N ASP A 103 -11.37 -5.93 19.88
CA ASP A 103 -10.19 -6.20 20.68
C ASP A 103 -9.21 -5.01 20.67
N ARG A 104 -8.89 -4.52 21.87
CA ARG A 104 -7.97 -3.38 22.05
C ARG A 104 -6.54 -3.78 21.73
N ASP A 105 -6.14 -5.01 22.03
CA ASP A 105 -4.77 -5.45 21.79
C ASP A 105 -4.52 -5.65 20.30
N SER A 106 -5.49 -6.23 19.57
CA SER A 106 -5.48 -6.26 18.09
C SER A 106 -5.35 -4.85 17.50
N MET A 107 -6.20 -3.90 17.93
CA MET A 107 -6.13 -2.52 17.44
C MET A 107 -4.79 -1.85 17.76
N LEU A 108 -4.27 -2.01 18.98
CA LEU A 108 -2.98 -1.46 19.35
C LEU A 108 -1.83 -2.09 18.55
N ASN A 109 -1.93 -3.39 18.24
CA ASN A 109 -0.94 -4.09 17.42
C ASN A 109 -0.87 -3.49 16.01
N ILE A 110 -2.02 -3.18 15.40
CA ILE A 110 -2.15 -2.51 14.10
C ILE A 110 -1.66 -1.07 14.15
N LEU A 111 -2.11 -0.29 15.14
CA LEU A 111 -1.79 1.14 15.30
C LEU A 111 -0.34 1.41 15.70
N ARG A 112 0.46 0.37 16.00
CA ARG A 112 1.92 0.49 16.18
C ARG A 112 2.69 0.32 14.87
N CYS A 113 2.00 0.01 13.77
CA CYS A 113 2.60 -0.28 12.48
C CYS A 113 2.31 0.85 11.50
N TRP A 114 3.20 1.04 10.54
CA TRP A 114 2.93 1.84 9.36
C TRP A 114 2.21 0.99 8.29
N ILE A 115 2.74 -0.21 8.02
CA ILE A 115 2.21 -1.11 6.97
C ILE A 115 1.94 -2.50 7.57
N PRO A 116 0.74 -2.74 8.11
CA PRO A 116 0.33 -4.07 8.53
C PRO A 116 -0.12 -4.89 7.31
N GLU A 117 0.39 -6.11 7.22
CA GLU A 117 -0.19 -7.15 6.41
C GLU A 117 -1.37 -7.77 7.15
N LEU A 118 -2.58 -7.58 6.62
CA LEU A 118 -3.77 -8.16 7.17
C LEU A 118 -3.84 -9.65 6.80
N ALA A 119 -3.79 -10.50 7.83
CA ALA A 119 -4.14 -11.91 7.74
C ALA A 119 -5.65 -12.07 7.50
N ASP A 120 -6.04 -13.23 6.98
CA ASP A 120 -7.42 -13.69 6.84
C ASP A 120 -8.28 -13.01 5.76
N LEU A 121 -8.01 -13.40 4.51
CA LEU A 121 -9.07 -13.57 3.52
C LEU A 121 -9.58 -15.02 3.52
N ASP A 122 -9.81 -15.61 4.70
CA ASP A 122 -10.50 -16.90 4.80
C ASP A 122 -11.95 -16.71 4.29
N PRO A 123 -12.38 -17.48 3.26
CA PRO A 123 -13.76 -17.46 2.77
C PRO A 123 -14.85 -17.51 3.85
N ALA A 124 -14.62 -18.22 4.96
CA ALA A 124 -15.57 -18.32 6.07
C ALA A 124 -15.66 -17.03 6.90
N LEU A 125 -14.54 -16.31 7.06
CA LEU A 125 -14.46 -15.07 7.84
C LEU A 125 -14.67 -13.80 7.01
N LYS A 126 -14.58 -13.88 5.66
CA LYS A 126 -14.75 -12.77 4.71
C LYS A 126 -16.00 -11.93 4.94
N LYS A 127 -17.15 -12.57 5.25
CA LYS A 127 -18.43 -11.86 5.43
C LYS A 127 -18.43 -10.94 6.63
N LYS A 128 -17.74 -11.31 7.71
CA LYS A 128 -17.62 -10.50 8.94
C LYS A 128 -16.47 -9.50 8.85
N TRP A 129 -15.34 -9.94 8.28
CA TRP A 129 -14.12 -9.15 8.18
C TRP A 129 -14.24 -7.94 7.25
N LEU A 130 -14.92 -8.09 6.10
CA LEU A 130 -14.99 -7.01 5.11
C LEU A 130 -15.72 -5.76 5.63
N PRO A 131 -16.91 -5.83 6.25
CA PRO A 131 -17.55 -4.67 6.86
C PRO A 131 -16.71 -4.02 7.97
N GLU A 132 -16.05 -4.83 8.78
CA GLU A 132 -15.18 -4.37 9.87
C GLU A 132 -13.95 -3.62 9.35
N LEU A 133 -13.25 -4.19 8.38
CA LEU A 133 -12.15 -3.52 7.67
C LEU A 133 -12.62 -2.22 7.03
N LYS A 134 -13.79 -2.23 6.37
CA LYS A 134 -14.35 -1.03 5.75
C LYS A 134 -14.63 0.08 6.76
N GLY A 135 -15.08 -0.29 7.97
CA GLY A 135 -15.28 0.63 9.09
C GLY A 135 -13.95 1.15 9.62
N PHE A 136 -12.96 0.26 9.79
CA PHE A 136 -11.61 0.64 10.20
C PHE A 136 -10.99 1.65 9.24
N LEU A 137 -10.98 1.35 7.93
CA LEU A 137 -10.38 2.18 6.88
C LEU A 137 -11.04 3.55 6.70
N ALA A 138 -12.31 3.70 7.09
CA ALA A 138 -13.05 4.94 6.94
C ALA A 138 -12.76 5.98 8.04
N LYS A 139 -12.05 5.59 9.12
CA LYS A 139 -11.70 6.49 10.23
C LYS A 139 -10.49 7.36 9.90
N GLU A 140 -10.53 8.60 10.38
CA GLU A 140 -9.42 9.56 10.31
C GLU A 140 -8.56 9.55 11.59
N VAL A 141 -9.19 9.14 12.69
CA VAL A 141 -8.63 9.17 14.03
C VAL A 141 -9.08 7.90 14.75
N ASP A 142 -8.16 7.30 15.50
CA ASP A 142 -8.42 6.18 16.38
C ASP A 142 -8.33 6.65 17.83
N GLU A 143 -9.36 6.33 18.60
CA GLU A 143 -9.40 6.58 20.03
C GLU A 143 -9.22 5.25 20.75
N ILE A 144 -8.10 5.10 21.46
CA ILE A 144 -7.75 3.88 22.17
C ILE A 144 -7.38 4.17 23.62
N ARG A 145 -7.98 3.44 24.54
CA ARG A 145 -7.62 3.52 25.96
C ARG A 145 -6.55 2.47 26.28
N LEU A 146 -5.33 2.93 26.52
CA LEU A 146 -4.24 2.08 26.96
C LEU A 146 -4.53 1.49 28.34
N THR A 147 -3.96 0.32 28.62
CA THR A 147 -4.06 -0.33 29.94
C THR A 147 -3.57 0.62 31.02
N TYR A 148 -4.34 0.75 32.10
CA TYR A 148 -4.10 1.68 33.22
C TYR A 148 -4.15 3.17 32.88
N ALA A 149 -4.44 3.56 31.64
CA ALA A 149 -4.62 4.97 31.29
C ALA A 149 -5.94 5.52 31.85
N ARG A 150 -5.85 6.71 32.45
CA ARG A 150 -7.01 7.45 32.97
C ARG A 150 -7.89 8.00 31.85
N LYS A 151 -7.28 8.42 30.73
CA LYS A 151 -7.96 8.98 29.56
C LYS A 151 -7.60 8.20 28.29
N PRO A 152 -8.51 8.13 27.31
CA PRO A 152 -8.21 7.56 26.01
C PRO A 152 -7.16 8.41 25.27
N THR A 153 -6.31 7.74 24.51
CA THR A 153 -5.33 8.34 23.62
C THR A 153 -5.92 8.46 22.23
N VAL A 154 -5.81 9.66 21.66
CA VAL A 154 -6.31 9.98 20.32
C VAL A 154 -5.13 9.94 19.36
N ILE A 155 -5.18 9.01 18.41
CA ILE A 155 -4.10 8.75 17.44
C ILE A 155 -4.64 9.09 16.05
N ARG A 156 -3.97 9.99 15.33
CA ARG A 156 -4.29 10.23 13.92
C ARG A 156 -3.99 8.97 13.12
N ARG A 157 -4.87 8.63 12.18
CA ARG A 157 -4.65 7.49 11.31
C ARG A 157 -3.31 7.68 10.59
N HIS A 158 -2.49 6.64 10.63
CA HIS A 158 -1.13 6.61 10.04
C HIS A 158 -0.78 5.22 9.47
N VAL A 159 -1.80 4.37 9.31
CA VAL A 159 -1.68 2.98 8.90
C VAL A 159 -2.12 2.84 7.45
N SER A 160 -1.30 2.24 6.59
CA SER A 160 -1.64 1.89 5.20
C SER A 160 -1.57 0.37 5.04
N CYS A 161 -2.72 -0.28 4.87
CA CYS A 161 -2.79 -1.74 4.91
C CYS A 161 -2.38 -2.39 3.58
N MET A 162 -1.85 -3.61 3.70
CA MET A 162 -1.76 -4.57 2.60
C MET A 162 -2.33 -5.93 3.02
N THR A 163 -2.51 -6.83 2.07
CA THR A 163 -2.82 -8.24 2.34
C THR A 163 -2.26 -9.08 1.20
N SER A 164 -1.86 -10.31 1.51
CA SER A 164 -1.51 -11.30 0.51
C SER A 164 -2.58 -12.37 0.41
N VAL A 165 -2.82 -12.85 -0.81
CA VAL A 165 -3.76 -13.94 -1.07
C VAL A 165 -3.10 -14.98 -1.95
N ASP A 166 -3.57 -16.21 -1.83
CA ASP A 166 -3.28 -17.23 -2.83
C ASP A 166 -4.20 -17.06 -4.04
N GLY A 167 -3.62 -17.16 -5.24
CA GLY A 167 -4.34 -17.02 -6.50
C GLY A 167 -4.88 -15.61 -6.80
N GLU A 168 -6.07 -15.54 -7.40
CA GLU A 168 -6.65 -14.30 -7.93
C GLU A 168 -7.50 -13.52 -6.91
N TYR A 169 -7.51 -12.20 -7.07
CA TYR A 169 -8.42 -11.30 -6.36
C TYR A 169 -9.16 -10.34 -7.32
N PRO A 170 -10.45 -10.07 -7.11
CA PRO A 170 -11.32 -10.76 -6.16
C PRO A 170 -11.61 -12.20 -6.64
N PRO A 171 -12.04 -13.13 -5.76
CA PRO A 171 -12.42 -14.47 -6.18
C PRO A 171 -13.50 -14.44 -7.28
N LYS A 172 -13.49 -15.43 -8.18
CA LYS A 172 -14.51 -15.54 -9.24
C LYS A 172 -15.92 -15.53 -8.63
N GLY A 173 -16.84 -14.81 -9.27
CA GLY A 173 -18.22 -14.67 -8.82
C GLY A 173 -18.43 -13.72 -7.64
N THR A 174 -17.41 -13.00 -7.18
CA THR A 174 -17.55 -11.99 -6.12
C THR A 174 -17.52 -10.57 -6.67
N ARG A 175 -18.21 -9.65 -5.98
CA ARG A 175 -18.27 -8.24 -6.37
C ARG A 175 -16.92 -7.56 -6.09
N TRP A 176 -16.47 -6.80 -7.08
CA TRP A 176 -15.31 -5.92 -6.95
C TRP A 176 -15.55 -4.79 -5.94
N ASP A 177 -14.52 -4.50 -5.12
CA ASP A 177 -14.50 -3.36 -4.23
C ASP A 177 -13.30 -2.45 -4.56
N ARG A 178 -13.61 -1.17 -4.83
CA ARG A 178 -12.64 -0.15 -5.24
C ARG A 178 -11.52 0.12 -4.23
N ARG A 179 -11.71 -0.27 -2.97
CA ARG A 179 -10.72 -0.10 -1.90
C ARG A 179 -9.56 -1.07 -2.04
N PHE A 180 -9.77 -2.22 -2.67
CA PHE A 180 -8.70 -3.20 -2.87
C PHE A 180 -7.99 -2.93 -4.18
N LEU A 181 -6.66 -3.04 -4.18
CA LEU A 181 -5.80 -2.79 -5.34
C LEU A 181 -4.99 -4.08 -5.62
N PRO A 182 -5.55 -5.05 -6.38
CA PRO A 182 -4.94 -6.34 -6.59
C PRO A 182 -3.84 -6.26 -7.63
N ILE A 183 -2.71 -6.85 -7.29
CA ILE A 183 -1.59 -7.10 -8.16
C ILE A 183 -1.35 -8.60 -8.10
N ILE A 184 -1.52 -9.26 -9.25
CA ILE A 184 -1.38 -10.72 -9.33
C ILE A 184 0.01 -11.03 -9.86
N ALA A 185 0.87 -11.55 -9.00
CA ALA A 185 2.20 -12.04 -9.32
C ALA A 185 2.13 -13.41 -10.03
N LYS A 186 3.02 -13.61 -10.99
CA LYS A 186 3.25 -14.83 -11.78
C LYS A 186 4.60 -15.47 -11.44
N GLY A 187 5.42 -14.79 -10.66
CA GLY A 187 6.78 -15.18 -10.36
C GLY A 187 7.24 -14.53 -9.06
N ARG A 188 8.45 -14.91 -8.62
CA ARG A 188 9.01 -14.43 -7.37
C ARG A 188 9.17 -12.91 -7.40
N LEU A 189 8.71 -12.25 -6.34
CA LEU A 189 8.84 -10.81 -6.13
C LEU A 189 10.09 -10.50 -5.28
N ASP A 190 11.22 -11.09 -5.63
CA ASP A 190 12.48 -10.91 -4.90
C ASP A 190 13.42 -9.88 -5.53
N TYR A 191 13.01 -9.24 -6.64
CA TYR A 191 13.80 -8.21 -7.31
C TYR A 191 14.41 -7.18 -6.36
N PRO A 192 13.65 -6.55 -5.42
CA PRO A 192 14.24 -5.57 -4.51
C PRO A 192 15.36 -6.14 -3.63
N ARG A 193 15.22 -7.41 -3.22
CA ARG A 193 16.22 -8.12 -2.40
C ARG A 193 17.49 -8.43 -3.18
N VAL A 194 17.36 -8.85 -4.44
CA VAL A 194 18.48 -9.43 -5.21
C VAL A 194 19.24 -8.43 -6.08
N SER A 195 18.73 -7.21 -6.28
CA SER A 195 19.22 -6.30 -7.33
C SER A 195 19.77 -4.95 -6.87
N ASN A 196 20.21 -4.84 -5.61
CA ASN A 196 20.66 -3.57 -5.00
C ASN A 196 19.67 -2.42 -5.28
N PHE A 197 18.40 -2.67 -4.95
CA PHE A 197 17.31 -1.77 -5.26
C PHE A 197 17.42 -0.46 -4.48
N ASP A 198 17.42 0.65 -5.21
CA ASP A 198 17.42 1.98 -4.60
C ASP A 198 16.01 2.38 -4.16
N TYR A 199 15.71 2.09 -2.89
CA TYR A 199 14.48 2.53 -2.25
C TYR A 199 14.45 4.06 -2.04
N THR A 200 15.61 4.72 -1.98
CA THR A 200 15.68 6.17 -1.77
C THR A 200 15.11 6.91 -2.97
N ASP A 201 15.52 6.52 -4.19
CA ASP A 201 14.97 7.09 -5.43
C ASP A 201 13.45 6.86 -5.54
N LEU A 202 12.99 5.63 -5.22
CA LEU A 202 11.55 5.32 -5.20
C LEU A 202 10.79 6.25 -4.25
N TRP A 203 11.20 6.33 -2.98
CA TRP A 203 10.47 7.11 -1.99
C TRP A 203 10.61 8.60 -2.21
N ALA A 204 11.73 9.09 -2.75
CA ALA A 204 11.87 10.49 -3.17
C ALA A 204 10.86 10.84 -4.27
N PHE A 205 10.73 9.97 -5.29
CA PHE A 205 9.75 10.15 -6.36
C PHE A 205 8.30 10.14 -5.84
N ILE A 206 7.96 9.20 -4.97
CA ILE A 206 6.60 9.12 -4.37
C ILE A 206 6.32 10.30 -3.45
N TRP A 207 7.30 10.71 -2.63
CA TRP A 207 7.17 11.86 -1.75
C TRP A 207 6.94 13.16 -2.52
N HIS A 208 7.69 13.37 -3.61
CA HIS A 208 7.47 14.50 -4.50
C HIS A 208 6.04 14.50 -5.08
N ALA A 209 5.57 13.34 -5.54
CA ALA A 209 4.19 13.20 -6.04
C ALA A 209 3.12 13.46 -4.98
N TYR A 210 3.37 13.05 -3.73
CA TYR A 210 2.48 13.30 -2.59
C TYR A 210 2.38 14.79 -2.26
N THR A 211 3.53 15.47 -2.16
CA THR A 211 3.65 16.86 -1.68
C THR A 211 3.21 17.90 -2.70
N HIS A 212 3.48 17.69 -3.99
CA HIS A 212 3.21 18.67 -5.05
C HIS A 212 1.91 18.38 -5.82
N GLY A 213 1.23 17.28 -5.48
CA GLY A 213 0.15 16.71 -6.27
C GLY A 213 0.68 16.21 -7.62
N GLY A 214 0.21 15.05 -8.09
CA GLY A 214 0.63 14.44 -9.36
C GLY A 214 0.26 15.28 -10.60
N GLY A 215 0.91 16.41 -10.80
CA GLY A 215 0.65 17.44 -11.81
C GLY A 215 1.89 17.89 -12.59
N GLY A 216 2.97 17.09 -12.61
CA GLY A 216 4.05 17.24 -13.58
C GLY A 216 3.72 16.50 -14.88
N ASN A 217 4.10 17.05 -16.03
CA ASN A 217 3.85 16.59 -17.42
C ASN A 217 4.44 15.20 -17.79
N GLY A 218 4.27 14.19 -16.95
CA GLY A 218 4.57 12.78 -17.24
C GLY A 218 3.36 11.94 -16.87
N GLY A 219 2.70 11.34 -17.86
CA GLY A 219 1.38 10.73 -17.72
C GLY A 219 1.26 9.72 -16.57
N LEU A 220 0.32 9.99 -15.66
CA LEU A 220 -0.89 9.19 -15.39
C LEU A 220 -1.68 9.92 -14.30
N CYS A 221 -2.45 10.89 -14.77
CA CYS A 221 -3.43 11.65 -14.02
C CYS A 221 -4.75 10.84 -13.94
N PRO A 222 -5.24 10.54 -12.73
CA PRO A 222 -6.66 10.68 -12.45
C PRO A 222 -6.85 11.84 -11.46
N LYS A 223 -6.60 13.07 -11.93
CA LYS A 223 -7.19 14.29 -11.36
C LYS A 223 -8.70 14.13 -11.46
N LYS A 224 -9.31 13.62 -10.38
CA LYS A 224 -10.72 13.85 -9.96
C LYS A 224 -11.20 12.97 -8.79
N ARG A 225 -10.38 12.13 -8.12
CA ARG A 225 -10.96 11.21 -7.11
C ARG A 225 -10.08 10.79 -5.93
N LEU A 226 -9.36 11.73 -5.32
CA LEU A 226 -8.77 11.54 -3.98
C LEU A 226 -9.49 12.32 -2.86
N TYR A 227 -10.59 12.99 -3.20
CA TYR A 227 -11.46 13.66 -2.24
C TYR A 227 -12.80 12.93 -2.24
N VAL A 228 -13.16 12.35 -1.10
CA VAL A 228 -14.48 11.75 -0.88
C VAL A 228 -15.49 12.90 -0.95
N ARG A 229 -16.21 13.01 -2.07
CA ARG A 229 -17.40 13.87 -2.14
C ARG A 229 -18.37 13.40 -1.05
N LYS A 230 -18.73 14.31 -0.14
CA LYS A 230 -19.96 14.15 0.66
C LYS A 230 -21.11 13.91 -0.34
N TYR A 231 -21.84 12.82 -0.14
CA TYR A 231 -23.24 12.73 -0.51
C TYR A 231 -24.02 12.84 0.79
#